data_AF-A0A349YMS2-F1
#
_entry.id   AF-A0A349YMS2-F1
#
_cell.length_a   1.000
_cell.length_b   1.000
_cell.length_c   1.000
_cell.angle_alpha   90.00
_cell.angle_beta   90.00
_cell.angle_gamma   90.00
#
_symmetry.space_group_name_H-M   'P 1'
#
loop_
_entity.id
_entity.type
_entity.pdbx_description
1 polymer ?
#
loop_
_entity_poly.entity_id
_entity_poly.type
_entity_poly.pdbx_seq_one_letter_code
_entity_poly.pdbx_strand_id
1 'polypeptide(L)'
;MDVNEYERTITGCYDKDMDLMKRLEALQKEVMLSNAVTKVKINDLECTVAEAINMKNNGVFFKKQMLDRMEQQLAQAQSKSNKENESLESKSENYVTGLFGQKEGKTSTDEVAKAKQQYIDLNTWALVDPINIADKIRVLKDEIAAFEAEVDSVLSTSNALTTITIEY
;
A
#
# COMPACT_ATOMS: atom_id res chain seq x y z
N MET A 1 64.36 -1.85 9.58
CA MET A 1 63.22 -1.88 10.52
C MET A 1 63.53 -2.98 11.51
N ASP A 2 63.64 -2.64 12.80
CA ASP A 2 63.92 -3.62 13.86
C ASP A 2 62.64 -4.45 14.15
N VAL A 3 62.79 -5.68 14.67
CA VAL A 3 61.65 -6.57 14.96
C VAL A 3 60.68 -5.90 15.95
N ASN A 4 61.21 -5.21 16.95
CA ASN A 4 60.42 -4.45 17.93
C ASN A 4 59.63 -3.28 17.30
N GLU A 5 60.18 -2.65 16.26
CA GLU A 5 59.53 -1.55 15.54
C GLU A 5 58.36 -2.08 14.70
N TYR A 6 58.51 -3.27 14.13
CA TYR A 6 57.47 -3.97 13.39
C TYR A 6 56.32 -4.44 14.31
N GLU A 7 56.63 -5.02 15.47
CA GLU A 7 55.63 -5.43 16.48
C GLU A 7 54.81 -4.24 17.01
N ARG A 8 55.47 -3.10 17.27
CA ARG A 8 54.79 -1.85 17.66
C ARG A 8 53.87 -1.32 16.56
N THR A 9 54.28 -1.45 15.30
CA THR A 9 53.47 -1.02 14.16
C THR A 9 52.21 -1.88 14.03
N ILE A 10 52.34 -3.21 14.15
CA ILE A 10 51.21 -4.14 14.09
C ILE A 10 50.24 -3.89 15.25
N THR A 11 50.75 -3.79 16.47
CA THR A 11 49.94 -3.54 17.67
C THR A 11 49.24 -2.17 17.57
N GLY A 12 49.96 -1.13 17.13
CA GLY A 12 49.39 0.19 16.93
C GLY A 12 48.34 0.27 15.81
N CYS A 13 48.43 -0.57 14.78
CA CYS A 13 47.35 -0.69 13.78
C CYS A 13 46.12 -1.36 14.38
N TYR A 14 46.31 -2.45 15.13
CA TYR A 14 45.21 -3.14 15.82
C TYR A 14 44.50 -2.23 16.83
N ASP A 15 45.25 -1.48 17.65
CA ASP A 15 44.67 -0.57 18.64
C ASP A 15 43.86 0.55 17.97
N LYS A 16 44.32 1.07 16.82
CA LYS A 16 43.56 2.05 16.03
C LYS A 16 42.26 1.47 15.49
N ASP A 17 42.29 0.25 14.97
CA ASP A 17 41.10 -0.41 14.46
C ASP A 17 40.10 -0.69 15.59
N MET A 18 40.60 -1.10 16.76
CA MET A 18 39.79 -1.31 17.96
C MET A 18 39.17 -0.01 18.48
N ASP A 19 39.91 1.09 18.49
CA ASP A 19 39.37 2.39 18.89
C ASP A 19 38.33 2.91 17.87
N LEU A 20 38.54 2.66 16.58
CA LEU A 20 37.55 2.99 15.55
C LEU A 20 36.26 2.18 15.72
N MET A 21 36.38 0.89 16.08
CA MET A 21 35.23 0.03 16.38
C MET A 21 34.46 0.54 17.61
N LYS A 22 35.13 0.85 18.72
CA LYS A 22 34.48 1.42 19.91
C LYS A 22 33.75 2.72 19.61
N ARG A 23 34.39 3.61 18.84
CA ARG A 23 33.78 4.86 18.41
C ARG A 23 32.53 4.62 17.57
N LEU A 24 32.57 3.66 16.65
CA LEU A 24 31.43 3.29 15.81
C LEU A 24 30.26 2.76 16.65
N GLU A 25 30.54 1.86 17.59
CA GLU A 25 29.53 1.29 18.49
C GLU A 25 28.87 2.37 19.36
N ALA A 26 29.67 3.28 19.94
CA ALA A 26 29.17 4.41 20.72
C ALA A 26 28.28 5.33 19.87
N LEU A 27 28.69 5.65 18.63
CA LEU A 27 27.87 6.43 17.69
C LEU A 27 26.54 5.73 17.39
N GLN A 28 26.58 4.45 17.04
CA GLN A 28 25.37 3.71 16.69
C GLN A 28 24.37 3.66 17.85
N LYS A 29 24.88 3.40 19.06
CA LYS A 29 24.06 3.39 20.27
C LYS A 29 23.38 4.73 20.52
N GLU A 30 24.14 5.81 20.52
CA GLU A 30 23.59 7.14 20.81
C GLU A 30 22.66 7.64 19.70
N VAL A 31 22.94 7.34 18.42
CA VAL A 31 22.02 7.60 17.31
C VAL A 31 20.72 6.82 17.48
N MET A 32 20.79 5.53 17.85
CA MET A 32 19.59 4.72 18.10
C MET A 32 18.75 5.29 19.25
N LEU A 33 19.39 5.67 20.36
CA LEU A 33 18.70 6.27 21.50
C LEU A 33 18.07 7.62 21.13
N SER A 34 18.81 8.47 20.44
CA SER A 34 18.33 9.75 19.96
C SER A 34 17.11 9.60 19.04
N ASN A 35 17.15 8.64 18.10
CA ASN A 35 16.05 8.37 17.20
C ASN A 35 14.82 7.80 17.93
N ALA A 36 15.03 7.04 19.01
CA ALA A 36 13.96 6.46 19.81
C ALA A 36 13.27 7.46 20.75
N VAL A 37 13.95 8.56 21.12
CA VAL A 37 13.42 9.56 22.06
C VAL A 37 12.91 10.82 21.34
N THR A 38 13.57 11.23 20.26
CA THR A 38 13.24 12.46 19.54
C THR A 38 11.89 12.32 18.85
N LYS A 39 10.96 13.21 19.19
CA LYS A 39 9.64 13.25 18.58
C LYS A 39 9.60 14.21 17.40
N VAL A 40 8.87 13.79 16.39
CA VAL A 40 8.57 14.54 15.17
C VAL A 40 7.07 14.50 14.92
N LYS A 41 6.57 15.56 14.29
CA LYS A 41 5.19 15.63 13.83
C LYS A 41 5.19 15.47 12.32
N ILE A 42 4.49 14.46 11.81
CA ILE A 42 4.28 14.24 10.38
C ILE A 42 2.77 14.26 10.15
N ASN A 43 2.28 15.24 9.40
CA ASN A 43 0.88 15.60 9.31
C ASN A 43 0.27 15.77 10.72
N ASP A 44 -0.79 15.02 11.04
CA ASP A 44 -1.46 15.06 12.35
C ASP A 44 -0.94 14.01 13.35
N LEU A 45 0.08 13.23 12.98
CA LEU A 45 0.63 12.17 13.81
C LEU A 45 1.94 12.62 14.46
N GLU A 46 1.97 12.61 15.79
CA GLU A 46 3.19 12.75 16.58
C GLU A 46 3.80 11.36 16.78
N CYS A 47 5.02 11.15 16.30
CA CYS A 47 5.76 9.89 16.44
C CYS A 47 7.24 10.17 16.70
N THR A 48 7.99 9.14 17.08
CA THR A 48 9.44 9.24 17.21
C THR A 48 10.12 9.20 15.84
N VAL A 49 11.35 9.70 15.73
CA VAL A 49 12.15 9.61 14.51
C VAL A 49 12.31 8.15 14.07
N ALA A 50 12.50 7.22 15.01
CA ALA A 50 12.57 5.79 14.73
C ALA A 50 11.26 5.25 14.12
N GLU A 51 10.11 5.63 14.68
CA GLU A 51 8.80 5.27 14.13
C GLU A 51 8.56 5.89 12.75
N ALA A 52 8.94 7.15 12.54
CA ALA A 52 8.87 7.80 11.24
C ALA A 52 9.71 7.08 10.17
N ILE A 53 10.94 6.69 10.50
CA ILE A 53 11.81 5.91 9.61
C ILE A 53 11.20 4.54 9.31
N ASN A 54 10.66 3.84 10.31
CA ASN A 54 10.00 2.56 10.11
C ASN A 54 8.73 2.72 9.25
N MET A 55 7.94 3.75 9.50
CA MET A 55 6.72 4.04 8.74
C MET A 55 7.05 4.38 7.29
N LYS A 56 8.13 5.13 7.03
CA LYS A 56 8.64 5.38 5.68
C LYS A 56 9.08 4.09 4.98
N ASN A 57 9.86 3.25 5.65
CA ASN A 57 10.45 2.06 5.03
C ASN A 57 9.44 0.90 4.84
N ASN A 58 8.62 0.63 5.85
CA ASN A 58 7.73 -0.53 5.89
C ASN A 58 6.25 -0.14 5.87
N GLY A 59 5.88 0.89 6.63
CA GLY A 59 4.47 1.29 6.77
C GLY A 59 3.83 1.71 5.44
N VAL A 60 4.48 2.62 4.71
CA VAL A 60 4.05 3.08 3.39
C VAL A 60 4.02 1.92 2.39
N PHE A 61 5.00 1.02 2.43
CA PHE A 61 5.04 -0.16 1.56
C PHE A 61 3.81 -1.06 1.75
N PHE A 62 3.42 -1.37 2.99
CA PHE A 62 2.21 -2.16 3.25
C PHE A 62 0.94 -1.40 2.86
N LYS A 63 0.86 -0.10 3.11
CA LYS A 63 -0.28 0.73 2.67
C LYS A 63 -0.42 0.72 1.13
N LYS A 64 0.69 0.82 0.39
CA LYS A 64 0.70 0.72 -1.08
C LYS A 64 0.24 -0.66 -1.56
N GLN A 65 0.74 -1.75 -0.97
CA GLN A 65 0.26 -3.09 -1.31
C GLN A 65 -1.24 -3.29 -1.03
N MET A 66 -1.74 -2.74 0.08
CA MET A 66 -3.16 -2.78 0.40
C MET A 66 -3.97 -2.00 -0.64
N LEU A 67 -3.51 -0.81 -1.02
CA LEU A 67 -4.13 0.00 -2.07
C LEU A 67 -4.21 -0.76 -3.40
N ASP A 68 -3.10 -1.35 -3.86
CA ASP A 68 -3.05 -2.13 -5.10
C ASP A 68 -4.04 -3.29 -5.07
N ARG A 69 -4.14 -4.00 -3.93
CA ARG A 69 -5.09 -5.10 -3.75
C ARG A 69 -6.54 -4.63 -3.81
N MET A 70 -6.87 -3.51 -3.18
CA MET A 70 -8.22 -2.95 -3.19
C MET A 70 -8.63 -2.53 -4.62
N GLU A 71 -7.72 -1.88 -5.35
CA GLU A 71 -7.97 -1.50 -6.75
C GLU A 71 -8.16 -2.71 -7.65
N GLN A 72 -7.31 -3.73 -7.51
CA GLN A 72 -7.43 -4.97 -8.26
C GLN A 72 -8.76 -5.68 -7.98
N GLN A 73 -9.17 -5.77 -6.71
CA GLN A 73 -10.42 -6.41 -6.33
C GLN A 73 -11.63 -5.66 -6.89
N LEU A 74 -11.64 -4.34 -6.80
CA LEU A 74 -12.70 -3.51 -7.37
C LEU A 74 -12.79 -3.71 -8.89
N ALA A 75 -11.65 -3.62 -9.59
CA ALA A 75 -11.61 -3.80 -11.04
C ALA A 75 -12.05 -5.21 -11.47
N GLN A 76 -11.63 -6.24 -10.75
CA GLN A 76 -12.05 -7.62 -11.01
C GLN A 76 -13.55 -7.82 -10.79
N ALA A 77 -14.09 -7.27 -9.70
CA ALA A 77 -15.52 -7.40 -9.39
C ALA A 77 -16.38 -6.65 -10.43
N GLN A 78 -15.97 -5.45 -10.83
CA GLN A 78 -16.61 -4.69 -11.91
C GLN A 78 -16.53 -5.43 -13.25
N SER A 79 -15.34 -5.92 -13.62
CA SER A 79 -15.15 -6.67 -14.87
C SER A 79 -16.00 -7.95 -14.90
N LYS A 80 -16.09 -8.67 -13.78
CA LYS A 80 -16.92 -9.86 -13.66
C LYS A 80 -18.40 -9.53 -13.79
N SER A 81 -18.88 -8.50 -13.09
CA SER A 81 -20.27 -8.05 -13.17
C SER A 81 -20.63 -7.63 -14.60
N ASN A 82 -19.76 -6.85 -15.26
CA ASN A 82 -19.98 -6.40 -16.62
C ASN A 82 -20.02 -7.56 -17.60
N LYS A 83 -19.09 -8.52 -17.49
CA LYS A 83 -19.04 -9.69 -18.38
C LYS A 83 -20.29 -10.58 -18.25
N GLU A 84 -20.76 -10.81 -17.04
CA GLU A 84 -22.00 -11.59 -16.83
C GLU A 84 -23.24 -10.83 -17.33
N ASN A 85 -23.27 -9.52 -17.16
CA ASN A 85 -24.35 -8.66 -17.70
C ASN A 85 -24.34 -8.58 -19.23
N GLU A 86 -23.17 -8.51 -19.88
CA GLU A 86 -23.03 -8.59 -21.34
C GLU A 86 -23.51 -9.94 -21.90
N SER A 87 -23.17 -11.05 -21.21
CA SER A 87 -23.65 -12.37 -21.59
C SER A 87 -25.16 -12.54 -21.36
N LEU A 88 -25.75 -11.76 -20.44
CA LEU A 88 -27.16 -11.81 -20.09
C LEU A 88 -28.06 -11.42 -21.27
N GLU A 89 -27.64 -10.45 -22.07
CA GLU A 89 -28.43 -9.96 -23.20
C GLU A 89 -28.60 -11.07 -24.25
N SER A 90 -27.51 -11.73 -24.63
CA SER A 90 -27.56 -12.88 -25.55
C SER A 90 -28.33 -14.08 -24.96
N LYS A 91 -28.20 -14.36 -23.65
CA LYS A 91 -28.98 -15.40 -22.95
C LYS A 91 -30.47 -15.08 -22.95
N SER A 92 -30.83 -13.81 -22.74
CA SER A 92 -32.23 -13.35 -22.75
C SER A 92 -32.86 -13.52 -24.14
N GLU A 93 -32.12 -13.24 -25.21
CA GLU A 93 -32.58 -13.42 -26.59
C GLU A 93 -32.76 -14.89 -26.96
N ASN A 94 -31.83 -15.74 -26.55
CA ASN A 94 -31.95 -17.19 -26.73
C ASN A 94 -33.12 -17.78 -25.92
N TYR A 95 -33.34 -17.30 -24.70
CA TYR A 95 -34.46 -17.72 -23.84
C TYR A 95 -35.81 -17.37 -24.48
N VAL A 96 -35.96 -16.14 -24.96
CA VAL A 96 -37.17 -15.65 -25.63
C VAL A 96 -37.40 -16.40 -26.96
N THR A 97 -36.34 -16.62 -27.74
CA THR A 97 -36.41 -17.39 -29.00
C THR A 97 -36.79 -18.84 -28.76
N GLY A 98 -36.29 -19.48 -27.70
CA GLY A 98 -36.66 -20.85 -27.32
C GLY A 98 -38.11 -20.98 -26.83
N LEU A 99 -38.63 -19.97 -26.12
CA LEU A 99 -39.99 -19.95 -25.60
C LEU A 99 -41.05 -19.64 -26.66
N PHE A 100 -40.76 -18.72 -27.57
CA PHE A 100 -41.74 -18.19 -28.51
C PHE A 100 -41.48 -18.57 -29.98
N GLY A 101 -40.26 -18.99 -30.33
CA GLY A 101 -39.89 -19.40 -31.68
C GLY A 101 -40.44 -20.76 -32.12
N GLN A 102 -40.90 -21.60 -31.17
CA GLN A 102 -41.55 -22.89 -31.48
C GLN A 102 -43.07 -22.80 -31.67
N LYS A 103 -43.71 -21.66 -31.38
CA LYS A 103 -45.15 -21.49 -31.56
C LYS A 103 -45.44 -20.64 -32.79
N GLU A 104 -45.68 -21.30 -33.91
CA GLU A 104 -46.37 -20.74 -35.08
C GLU A 104 -47.79 -20.30 -34.68
N GLY A 105 -47.95 -19.09 -34.16
CA GLY A 105 -49.28 -18.53 -33.89
C GLY A 105 -49.32 -17.41 -32.86
N LYS A 106 -49.37 -16.16 -33.35
CA LYS A 106 -49.86 -14.95 -32.63
C LYS A 106 -49.34 -14.75 -31.21
N THR A 107 -48.05 -14.84 -30.97
CA THR A 107 -47.46 -14.25 -29.76
C THR A 107 -47.40 -12.73 -29.95
N SER A 108 -47.99 -11.95 -29.04
CA SER A 108 -47.92 -10.49 -29.08
C SER A 108 -46.47 -10.06 -28.80
N THR A 109 -45.93 -9.16 -29.63
CA THR A 109 -44.58 -8.58 -29.46
C THR A 109 -44.36 -7.99 -28.06
N ASP A 110 -45.42 -7.54 -27.40
CA ASP A 110 -45.40 -7.03 -26.03
C ASP A 110 -45.12 -8.10 -24.96
N GLU A 111 -45.60 -9.33 -25.15
CA GLU A 111 -45.37 -10.42 -24.18
C GLU A 111 -43.93 -10.93 -24.26
N VAL A 112 -43.39 -10.96 -25.48
CA VAL A 112 -41.99 -11.27 -25.80
C VAL A 112 -41.05 -10.24 -25.16
N ALA A 113 -41.37 -8.95 -25.30
CA ALA A 113 -40.60 -7.87 -24.70
C ALA A 113 -40.64 -7.90 -23.16
N LYS A 114 -41.83 -8.13 -22.56
CA LYS A 114 -41.98 -8.27 -21.10
C LYS A 114 -41.21 -9.46 -20.54
N ALA A 115 -41.25 -10.60 -21.21
CA ALA A 115 -40.50 -11.79 -20.79
C ALA A 115 -38.98 -11.56 -20.88
N LYS A 116 -38.50 -10.85 -21.91
CA LYS A 116 -37.09 -10.44 -22.03
C LYS A 116 -36.69 -9.54 -20.86
N GLN A 117 -37.49 -8.51 -20.57
CA GLN A 117 -37.21 -7.55 -19.51
C GLN A 117 -37.20 -8.20 -18.13
N GLN A 118 -38.19 -9.05 -17.82
CA GLN A 118 -38.23 -9.79 -16.55
C GLN A 118 -37.03 -10.73 -16.39
N TYR A 119 -36.58 -11.38 -17.48
CA TYR A 119 -35.41 -12.25 -17.43
C TYR A 119 -34.13 -11.45 -17.17
N ILE A 120 -33.98 -10.27 -17.78
CA ILE A 120 -32.86 -9.38 -17.53
C ILE A 120 -32.87 -8.89 -16.09
N ASP A 121 -34.01 -8.39 -15.59
CA ASP A 121 -34.12 -7.85 -14.23
C ASP A 121 -33.82 -8.89 -13.15
N LEU A 122 -34.27 -10.14 -13.34
CA LEU A 122 -34.05 -11.24 -12.39
C LEU A 122 -32.62 -11.78 -12.39
N ASN A 123 -31.88 -11.63 -13.49
CA ASN A 123 -30.56 -12.23 -13.65
C ASN A 123 -29.43 -11.19 -13.76
N THR A 124 -29.74 -9.89 -13.63
CA THR A 124 -28.72 -8.82 -13.64
C THR A 124 -27.83 -8.95 -12.40
N TRP A 125 -26.52 -8.97 -12.64
CA TRP A 125 -25.52 -8.99 -11.58
C TRP A 125 -25.34 -7.57 -11.05
N ALA A 126 -25.57 -7.40 -9.75
CA ALA A 126 -25.29 -6.17 -9.03
C ALA A 126 -24.00 -6.31 -8.22
N LEU A 127 -23.12 -5.33 -8.33
CA LEU A 127 -21.93 -5.24 -7.48
C LEU A 127 -22.35 -4.80 -6.08
N VAL A 128 -22.08 -5.62 -5.07
CA VAL A 128 -22.37 -5.31 -3.66
C VAL A 128 -21.12 -4.73 -3.02
N ASP A 129 -21.13 -3.44 -2.71
CA ASP A 129 -20.06 -2.75 -1.99
C ASP A 129 -20.60 -2.05 -0.72
N PRO A 130 -20.59 -2.73 0.44
CA PRO A 130 -21.09 -2.17 1.69
C PRO A 130 -20.11 -1.20 2.35
N ILE A 131 -18.83 -1.20 1.95
CA ILE A 131 -17.76 -0.43 2.59
C ILE A 131 -17.39 0.84 1.81
N ASN A 132 -17.94 0.99 0.60
CA ASN A 132 -17.58 2.03 -0.35
C ASN A 132 -16.06 2.05 -0.58
N ILE A 133 -15.58 0.97 -1.20
CA ILE A 133 -14.15 0.71 -1.40
C ILE A 133 -13.47 1.82 -2.20
N ALA A 134 -14.20 2.47 -3.12
CA ALA A 134 -13.70 3.59 -3.91
C ALA A 134 -13.32 4.79 -3.03
N ASP A 135 -14.14 5.12 -2.02
CA ASP A 135 -13.81 6.18 -1.07
C ASP A 135 -12.62 5.80 -0.19
N LYS A 136 -12.53 4.54 0.24
CA LYS A 136 -11.38 4.06 1.02
C LYS A 136 -10.08 4.08 0.22
N ILE A 137 -10.13 3.73 -1.07
CA ILE A 137 -8.99 3.83 -2.00
C ILE A 137 -8.52 5.28 -2.10
N ARG A 138 -9.45 6.24 -2.26
CA ARG A 138 -9.12 7.67 -2.34
C ARG A 138 -8.45 8.16 -1.06
N VAL A 139 -9.05 7.91 0.10
CA VAL A 139 -8.50 8.33 1.40
C VAL A 139 -7.11 7.75 1.62
N LEU A 140 -6.92 6.46 1.34
CA LEU A 140 -5.62 5.80 1.50
C LEU A 140 -4.55 6.37 0.55
N LYS A 141 -4.92 6.72 -0.69
CA LYS A 141 -4.03 7.42 -1.63
C LYS A 141 -3.58 8.78 -1.10
N ASP A 142 -4.54 9.57 -0.63
CA ASP A 142 -4.27 10.92 -0.13
C ASP A 142 -3.38 10.87 1.11
N GLU A 143 -3.63 9.93 2.04
CA GLU A 143 -2.77 9.69 3.20
C GLU A 143 -1.33 9.32 2.82
N ILE A 144 -1.15 8.42 1.86
CA ILE A 144 0.18 8.00 1.40
C ILE A 144 0.91 9.19 0.78
N ALA A 145 0.25 9.94 -0.10
CA ALA A 145 0.85 11.08 -0.78
C ALA A 145 1.24 12.20 0.21
N ALA A 146 0.36 12.53 1.16
CA ALA A 146 0.63 13.52 2.19
C ALA A 146 1.80 13.11 3.10
N PHE A 147 1.88 11.83 3.47
CA PHE A 147 2.99 11.33 4.27
C PHE A 147 4.33 11.38 3.51
N GLU A 148 4.37 10.91 2.26
CA GLU A 148 5.59 10.90 1.44
C GLU A 148 6.10 12.31 1.12
N ALA A 149 5.20 13.29 0.99
CA ALA A 149 5.58 14.68 0.74
C ALA A 149 6.28 15.35 1.93
N GLU A 150 5.91 15.00 3.17
CA GLU A 150 6.38 15.70 4.36
C GLU A 150 7.51 14.96 5.11
N VAL A 151 7.50 13.62 5.10
CA VAL A 151 8.40 12.79 5.93
C VAL A 151 9.88 13.12 5.72
N ASP A 152 10.31 13.37 4.48
CA ASP A 152 11.71 13.65 4.17
C ASP A 152 12.17 15.01 4.69
N SER A 153 11.30 16.02 4.61
CA SER A 153 11.59 17.35 5.11
C SER A 153 11.68 17.36 6.64
N VAL A 154 10.75 16.66 7.31
CA VAL A 154 10.71 16.56 8.77
C VAL A 154 11.91 15.78 9.30
N LEU A 155 12.24 14.64 8.70
CA LEU A 155 13.41 13.84 9.10
C LEU A 155 14.71 14.61 8.88
N SER A 156 14.86 15.32 7.75
CA SER A 156 16.03 16.14 7.47
C SER A 156 16.20 17.26 8.50
N THR A 157 15.10 17.95 8.84
CA THR A 157 15.09 19.01 9.84
C THR A 157 15.43 18.48 11.23
N SER A 158 14.85 17.34 11.63
CA SER A 158 15.18 16.67 12.89
C SER A 158 16.65 16.30 12.96
N ASN A 159 17.21 15.73 11.88
CA ASN A 159 18.63 15.37 11.82
C ASN A 159 19.55 16.60 11.93
N ALA A 160 19.16 17.73 11.34
CA ALA A 160 19.96 18.96 11.39
C ALA A 160 19.94 19.65 12.77
N LEU A 161 18.84 19.49 13.53
CA LEU A 161 18.69 20.10 14.85
C LEU A 161 19.23 19.24 15.99
N THR A 162 19.34 17.93 15.77
CA THR A 162 19.73 16.97 16.80
C THR A 162 21.24 16.89 16.93
N THR A 163 21.77 17.15 18.13
CA THR A 163 23.20 16.98 18.44
C THR A 163 23.36 15.76 19.33
N ILE A 164 24.34 14.91 19.00
CA ILE A 164 24.64 13.69 19.74
C ILE A 164 26.04 13.82 20.32
N THR A 165 26.20 13.45 21.60
CA THR A 165 27.49 13.38 22.28
C THR A 165 27.82 11.91 22.54
N ILE A 166 29.04 11.50 22.21
CA ILE A 166 29.53 10.14 22.44
C ILE A 166 30.71 10.15 23.40
N GLU A 167 30.80 9.10 24.22
CA GLU A 167 31.98 8.76 25.02
C GLU A 167 32.41 7.35 24.60
N TYR A 168 33.70 7.16 24.30
CA TYR A 168 34.25 5.88 23.80
C TYR A 168 35.72 5.69 24.18
#